data_AF-A0A7S8FHP2-F1
#
_entry.id   AF-A0A7S8FHP2-F1
#
_cell.length_a   1.000
_cell.length_b   1.000
_cell.length_c   1.000
_cell.angle_alpha   90.00
_cell.angle_beta   90.00
_cell.angle_gamma   90.00
#
_symmetry.space_group_name_H-M   'P 1'
#
loop_
_entity.id
_entity.type
_entity.pdbx_description
1 polymer ?
#
loop_
_entity_poly.entity_id
_entity_poly.type
_entity_poly.pdbx_seq_one_letter_code
_entity_poly.pdbx_strand_id
1 'polypeptide(L)'
;MTNAKSVFSLAVALRHSLIELASARQALDGQQTKTEMVYQYLTGPRFRHRVEAIVEAFSSMQEDLDREKKAITKQWAKREEQIERVMQATVGMYGDLQAIAGKPFQEIEGLELTALESKNPIQQLLPE
;
A
#
# COMPACT_ATOMS: atom_id res chain seq x y z
N MET A 1 -77.13 -13.82 -3.32
CA MET A 1 -77.09 -12.41 -2.86
C MET A 1 -75.73 -11.83 -3.22
N THR A 2 -75.60 -11.25 -4.41
CA THR A 2 -74.46 -10.40 -4.77
C THR A 2 -74.68 -9.03 -4.15
N ASN A 3 -74.15 -8.81 -2.95
CA ASN A 3 -74.29 -7.52 -2.26
C ASN A 3 -73.34 -6.50 -2.92
N ALA A 4 -73.83 -5.29 -3.21
CA ALA A 4 -73.04 -4.21 -3.83
C ALA A 4 -71.74 -3.90 -3.06
N LYS A 5 -71.75 -4.09 -1.74
CA LYS A 5 -70.56 -3.93 -0.88
C LYS A 5 -69.45 -4.93 -1.23
N SER A 6 -69.79 -6.17 -1.60
CA SER A 6 -68.84 -7.22 -1.99
C SER A 6 -68.20 -6.92 -3.35
N VAL A 7 -68.97 -6.37 -4.29
CA VAL A 7 -68.47 -5.94 -5.60
C VAL A 7 -67.48 -4.78 -5.44
N PHE A 8 -67.81 -3.81 -4.57
CA PHE A 8 -66.92 -2.68 -4.28
C PHE A 8 -65.62 -3.13 -3.60
N SER A 9 -65.69 -4.01 -2.60
CA SER A 9 -64.48 -4.54 -1.94
C SER A 9 -63.60 -5.34 -2.91
N LEU A 10 -64.22 -6.09 -3.83
CA LEU A 10 -63.49 -6.83 -4.86
C LEU A 10 -62.81 -5.88 -5.86
N ALA A 11 -63.51 -4.83 -6.30
CA ALA A 11 -62.93 -3.82 -7.19
C ALA A 11 -61.76 -3.07 -6.54
N VAL A 12 -61.86 -2.74 -5.24
CA VAL A 12 -60.78 -2.12 -4.47
C VAL A 12 -59.59 -3.07 -4.33
N ALA A 13 -59.83 -4.34 -4.00
CA ALA A 13 -58.77 -5.35 -3.90
C ALA A 13 -58.06 -5.56 -5.25
N LEU A 14 -58.83 -5.72 -6.33
CA LEU A 14 -58.28 -5.87 -7.68
C LEU A 14 -57.44 -4.64 -8.10
N ARG A 15 -57.95 -3.43 -7.83
CA ARG A 15 -57.21 -2.18 -8.09
C ARG A 15 -55.88 -2.16 -7.33
N HIS A 16 -55.89 -2.56 -6.07
CA HIS A 16 -54.68 -2.59 -5.26
C HIS A 16 -53.65 -3.57 -5.84
N SER A 17 -54.07 -4.80 -6.16
CA SER A 17 -53.18 -5.80 -6.77
C SER A 17 -52.61 -5.37 -8.12
N LEU A 18 -53.40 -4.68 -8.96
CA LEU A 18 -52.91 -4.15 -10.24
C LEU A 18 -51.86 -3.06 -10.06
N ILE A 19 -52.03 -2.18 -9.05
CA ILE A 19 -51.05 -1.13 -8.73
C ILE A 19 -49.76 -1.78 -8.22
N GLU A 20 -49.83 -2.73 -7.30
CA GLU A 20 -48.65 -3.43 -6.78
C GLU A 20 -47.90 -4.16 -7.89
N LEU A 21 -48.61 -4.85 -8.79
CA LEU A 21 -48.00 -5.52 -9.93
C LEU A 21 -47.30 -4.54 -10.88
N ALA A 22 -47.92 -3.39 -11.16
CA ALA A 22 -47.31 -2.35 -11.99
C ALA A 22 -46.04 -1.77 -11.33
N SER A 23 -46.09 -1.49 -10.03
CA SER A 23 -44.92 -1.02 -9.28
C SER A 23 -43.79 -2.05 -9.24
N ALA A 24 -44.11 -3.34 -9.07
CA ALA A 24 -43.13 -4.42 -9.11
C ALA A 24 -42.48 -4.55 -10.49
N ARG A 25 -43.26 -4.46 -11.58
CA ARG A 25 -42.73 -4.46 -12.95
C ARG A 25 -41.81 -3.26 -13.21
N GLN A 26 -42.22 -2.06 -12.82
CA GLN A 26 -41.42 -0.85 -12.99
C GLN A 26 -40.08 -0.91 -12.22
N ALA A 27 -40.09 -1.52 -11.02
CA ALA A 27 -38.87 -1.74 -10.24
C ALA A 27 -37.91 -2.74 -10.92
N LEU A 28 -38.44 -3.79 -11.54
CA LEU A 28 -37.66 -4.78 -12.30
C LEU A 28 -37.05 -4.17 -13.57
N ASP A 29 -37.81 -3.41 -14.35
CA ASP A 29 -37.32 -2.72 -15.56
C ASP A 29 -36.19 -1.74 -15.21
N GLY A 30 -36.33 -0.99 -14.11
CA GLY A 30 -35.29 -0.08 -13.64
C GLY A 30 -33.99 -0.77 -13.20
N GLN A 31 -34.06 -1.98 -12.64
CA GLN A 31 -32.88 -2.78 -12.30
C GLN A 31 -32.21 -3.37 -13.55
N GLN A 32 -33.00 -3.92 -14.48
CA GLN A 32 -32.48 -4.45 -15.74
C GLN A 32 -31.75 -3.38 -16.56
N THR A 33 -32.34 -2.18 -16.65
CA THR A 33 -31.74 -1.04 -17.36
C THR A 33 -30.39 -0.63 -16.76
N LYS A 34 -30.28 -0.58 -15.42
CA LYS A 34 -29.01 -0.21 -14.76
C LYS A 34 -27.91 -1.24 -15.01
N THR A 35 -28.24 -2.53 -14.96
CA THR A 35 -27.29 -3.61 -15.25
C THR A 35 -26.80 -3.54 -16.70
N GLU A 36 -27.70 -3.27 -17.64
CA GLU A 36 -27.35 -3.10 -19.05
C GLU A 36 -26.45 -1.88 -19.30
N MET A 37 -26.72 -0.76 -18.63
CA MET A 37 -25.84 0.43 -18.68
C MET A 37 -24.43 0.13 -18.15
N VAL A 38 -24.32 -0.64 -17.07
CA VAL A 38 -23.01 -1.07 -16.52
C VAL A 38 -22.29 -1.98 -17.52
N TYR A 39 -23.00 -2.94 -18.13
CA TYR A 39 -22.42 -3.82 -19.14
C TYR A 39 -21.91 -3.04 -20.36
N GLN A 40 -22.72 -2.11 -20.89
CA GLN A 40 -22.33 -1.23 -22.00
C GLN A 40 -21.12 -0.36 -21.64
N TYR A 41 -21.04 0.11 -20.39
CA TYR A 41 -19.88 0.87 -19.93
C TYR A 41 -18.61 0.02 -19.87
N LEU A 42 -18.68 -1.16 -19.25
CA LEU A 42 -17.54 -2.08 -19.09
C LEU A 42 -17.01 -2.61 -20.42
N THR A 43 -17.90 -2.84 -21.39
CA THR A 43 -17.53 -3.26 -22.75
C THR A 43 -17.23 -2.09 -23.68
N GLY A 44 -17.52 -0.87 -23.25
CA GLY A 44 -17.35 0.35 -24.02
C GLY A 44 -15.94 0.93 -23.98
N PRO A 45 -15.59 1.80 -24.95
CA PRO A 45 -14.26 2.41 -25.05
C PRO A 45 -13.91 3.28 -23.84
N ARG A 46 -14.91 3.84 -23.15
CA ARG A 46 -14.69 4.71 -21.98
C ARG A 46 -14.07 3.97 -20.81
N PHE A 47 -14.51 2.74 -20.52
CA PHE A 47 -13.90 1.93 -19.46
C PHE A 47 -12.48 1.54 -19.84
N ARG A 48 -12.29 1.09 -21.10
CA ARG A 48 -10.97 0.74 -21.63
C ARG A 48 -9.96 1.89 -21.49
N HIS A 49 -10.30 3.10 -21.94
CA HIS A 49 -9.42 4.26 -21.81
C HIS A 49 -9.03 4.57 -20.36
N ARG A 50 -9.96 4.37 -19.40
CA ARG A 50 -9.62 4.55 -17.98
C ARG A 50 -8.62 3.51 -17.50
N VAL A 51 -8.77 2.26 -17.93
CA VAL A 51 -7.81 1.20 -17.58
C VAL A 51 -6.46 1.48 -18.23
N GLU A 52 -6.42 1.90 -19.49
CA GLU A 52 -5.19 2.25 -20.20
C GLU A 52 -4.46 3.41 -19.50
N ALA A 53 -5.17 4.48 -19.12
CA ALA A 53 -4.58 5.58 -18.37
C ALA A 53 -4.03 5.15 -17.00
N ILE A 54 -4.71 4.20 -16.33
CA ILE A 54 -4.23 3.63 -15.06
C ILE A 54 -2.95 2.82 -15.30
N VAL A 55 -2.91 1.98 -16.33
CA VAL A 55 -1.73 1.16 -16.68
C VAL A 55 -0.54 2.05 -17.04
N GLU A 56 -0.77 3.11 -17.81
CA GLU A 56 0.26 4.09 -18.15
C GLU A 56 0.83 4.78 -16.91
N ALA A 57 -0.04 5.26 -16.02
CA ALA A 57 0.38 5.89 -14.77
C ALA A 57 1.19 4.92 -13.88
N PHE A 58 0.75 3.66 -13.75
CA PHE A 58 1.51 2.65 -13.00
C PHE A 58 2.86 2.34 -13.62
N SER A 59 2.93 2.23 -14.95
CA SER A 59 4.19 1.96 -15.66
C SER A 59 5.18 3.11 -15.45
N SER A 60 4.72 4.36 -15.57
CA SER A 60 5.54 5.54 -15.30
C SER A 60 6.06 5.56 -13.86
N MET A 61 5.19 5.32 -12.87
CA MET A 61 5.60 5.30 -11.46
C MET A 61 6.62 4.19 -11.18
N GLN A 62 6.47 3.03 -11.81
CA GLN A 62 7.42 1.92 -11.66
C GLN A 62 8.79 2.26 -12.25
N GLU A 63 8.81 2.88 -13.44
CA GLU A 63 10.05 3.32 -14.06
C GLU A 63 10.79 4.36 -13.23
N ASP A 64 10.07 5.37 -12.71
CA ASP A 64 10.65 6.41 -11.87
C ASP A 64 11.25 5.81 -10.60
N LEU A 65 10.52 4.89 -9.94
CA LEU A 65 10.99 4.18 -8.76
C LEU A 65 12.24 3.32 -9.03
N ASP A 66 12.33 2.68 -10.19
CA ASP A 66 13.52 1.91 -10.58
C ASP A 66 14.74 2.82 -10.87
N ARG A 67 14.51 4.01 -11.44
CA ARG A 67 15.57 5.01 -11.63
C ARG A 67 16.06 5.54 -10.28
N GLU A 68 15.14 5.87 -9.37
CA GLU A 68 15.45 6.31 -8.02
C GLU A 68 16.27 5.26 -7.27
N LYS A 69 15.83 3.99 -7.27
CA LYS A 69 16.58 2.89 -6.65
C LYS A 69 18.00 2.82 -7.16
N LYS A 70 18.21 2.84 -8.48
CA LYS A 70 19.56 2.79 -9.08
C LYS A 70 20.43 3.98 -8.64
N ALA A 71 19.86 5.19 -8.64
CA ALA A 71 20.58 6.40 -8.23
C ALA A 71 20.97 6.35 -6.75
N ILE A 72 20.05 5.96 -5.88
CA ILE A 72 20.27 5.87 -4.43
C ILE A 72 21.24 4.74 -4.09
N THR A 73 21.15 3.56 -4.72
CA THR A 73 22.11 2.48 -4.52
C THR A 73 23.53 2.91 -4.88
N LYS A 74 23.71 3.64 -5.99
CA LYS A 74 25.01 4.23 -6.35
C LYS A 74 25.49 5.21 -5.28
N GLN A 75 24.59 6.02 -4.72
CA GLN A 75 24.92 6.98 -3.67
C GLN A 75 25.30 6.27 -2.36
N TRP A 76 24.62 5.19 -1.99
CA TRP A 76 24.98 4.36 -0.84
C TRP A 76 26.37 3.78 -1.01
N ALA A 77 26.66 3.12 -2.14
CA ALA A 77 27.99 2.55 -2.39
C ALA A 77 29.11 3.60 -2.27
N LYS A 78 28.90 4.80 -2.81
CA LYS A 78 29.87 5.91 -2.66
C LYS A 78 30.05 6.32 -1.19
N ARG A 79 28.97 6.42 -0.42
CA ARG A 79 29.02 6.81 0.99
C ARG A 79 29.66 5.73 1.85
N GLU A 80 29.38 4.46 1.58
CA GLU A 80 30.02 3.33 2.24
C GLU A 80 31.53 3.36 2.05
N GLU A 81 32.02 3.53 0.81
CA GLU A 81 33.45 3.63 0.54
C GLU A 81 34.10 4.83 1.25
N GLN A 82 33.40 5.98 1.30
CA GLN A 82 33.88 7.16 2.02
C GLN A 82 33.98 6.92 3.53
N ILE A 83 32.95 6.29 4.12
CA ILE A 83 32.93 5.94 5.54
C ILE A 83 34.07 4.96 5.84
N GLU A 84 34.22 3.92 5.03
CA GLU A 84 35.28 2.93 5.19
C GLU A 84 36.68 3.56 5.14
N ARG A 85 36.92 4.44 4.17
CA ARG A 85 38.22 5.13 4.05
C ARG A 85 38.54 5.97 5.28
N VAL A 86 37.56 6.72 5.79
CA VAL A 86 37.74 7.55 6.99
C VAL A 86 37.93 6.67 8.23
N MET A 87 37.20 5.56 8.33
CA MET A 87 37.34 4.59 9.42
C MET A 87 38.74 3.98 9.43
N GLN A 88 39.21 3.48 8.28
CA GLN A 88 40.57 2.92 8.14
C GLN A 88 41.64 3.96 8.49
N ALA A 89 41.50 5.21 8.03
CA ALA A 89 42.43 6.28 8.40
C ALA A 89 42.43 6.55 9.91
N THR A 90 41.25 6.51 10.55
CA THR A 90 41.10 6.74 11.99
C THR A 90 41.75 5.62 12.80
N VAL A 91 41.52 4.36 12.42
CA VAL A 91 42.14 3.18 13.04
C VAL A 91 43.66 3.18 12.84
N GLY A 92 44.14 3.49 11.63
CA GLY A 92 45.56 3.60 11.34
C GLY A 92 46.25 4.66 12.22
N MET A 93 45.67 5.86 12.30
CA MET A 93 46.17 6.92 13.17
C MET A 93 46.18 6.51 14.65
N TYR A 94 45.16 5.78 15.12
CA TYR A 94 45.13 5.27 16.48
C TYR A 94 46.27 4.26 16.73
N GLY A 95 46.54 3.37 15.77
CA GLY A 95 47.69 2.46 15.80
C GLY A 95 49.03 3.20 15.82
N ASP A 96 49.19 4.24 14.99
CA ASP A 96 50.38 5.09 14.94
C ASP A 96 50.62 5.78 16.30
N LEU A 97 49.56 6.36 16.88
CA LEU A 97 49.62 6.99 18.21
C LEU A 97 49.95 5.98 19.31
N GLN A 98 49.41 4.78 19.27
CA GLN A 98 49.72 3.71 20.23
C GLN A 98 51.19 3.27 20.12
N ALA A 99 51.73 3.15 18.90
CA ALA A 99 53.13 2.83 18.65
C ALA A 99 54.08 3.93 19.16
N ILE A 100 53.71 5.21 19.02
CA ILE A 100 54.49 6.35 19.51
C ILE A 100 54.40 6.49 21.03
N ALA A 101 53.21 6.37 21.61
CA ALA A 101 52.96 6.64 23.03
C ALA A 101 53.42 5.50 23.96
N GLY A 102 53.59 4.28 23.44
CA GLY A 102 54.13 3.12 24.17
C GLY A 102 53.30 2.64 25.36
N LYS A 103 52.08 3.15 25.54
CA LYS A 103 51.13 2.77 26.59
C LYS A 103 49.76 2.47 25.94
N PRO A 104 48.94 1.59 26.55
CA PRO A 104 47.56 1.43 26.09
C PRO A 104 46.83 2.76 26.26
N PHE A 105 46.37 3.31 25.14
CA PHE A 105 45.55 4.52 25.11
C PHE A 105 44.12 4.15 25.54
N GLN A 106 43.31 5.12 25.97
CA GLN A 106 41.88 4.86 26.22
C GLN A 106 41.24 4.31 24.95
N GLU A 107 40.52 3.20 25.08
CA GLU A 107 39.81 2.56 23.97
C GLU A 107 38.72 3.52 23.45
N ILE A 108 38.59 3.61 22.12
CA ILE A 108 37.58 4.43 21.49
C ILE A 108 36.32 3.60 21.34
N GLU A 109 35.21 4.08 21.91
CA GLU A 109 33.90 3.46 21.81
C GLU A 109 33.53 3.22 20.33
N GLY A 110 33.29 1.95 19.96
CA GLY A 110 32.99 1.53 18.59
C GLY A 110 34.17 0.93 17.80
N LEU A 111 35.40 0.96 18.33
CA LEU A 111 36.57 0.25 17.76
C LEU A 111 36.99 -0.99 18.59
N GLU A 112 36.25 -1.31 19.65
CA GLU A 112 36.50 -2.47 20.51
C GLU A 112 35.89 -3.77 19.96
N LEU A 113 36.51 -4.91 20.29
CA LEU A 113 35.98 -6.25 19.98
C LEU A 113 34.62 -6.52 20.65
N THR A 114 34.37 -5.93 21.81
CA THR A 114 33.08 -5.94 22.54
C THR A 114 31.96 -5.22 21.78
N ALA A 115 32.28 -4.29 20.88
CA ALA A 115 31.28 -3.65 20.02
C ALA A 115 30.69 -4.62 18.96
N LEU A 116 31.36 -5.75 18.71
CA LEU A 116 30.84 -6.84 17.85
C LEU A 116 29.82 -7.73 18.58
N GLU A 117 29.81 -7.72 19.91
CA GLU A 117 28.75 -8.35 20.69
C GLU A 117 27.51 -7.45 20.59
N SER A 118 26.74 -7.62 19.52
CA SER A 118 25.41 -7.02 19.43
C SER A 118 24.63 -7.46 20.66
N LYS A 119 24.46 -6.57 21.64
CA LYS A 119 23.59 -6.82 22.79
C LYS A 119 22.22 -7.16 22.22
N ASN A 120 21.87 -8.45 22.29
CA ASN A 120 20.58 -8.95 21.86
C ASN A 120 19.52 -8.14 22.62
N PRO A 121 18.62 -7.40 21.94
CA PRO A 121 17.68 -6.50 22.60
C PRO A 121 16.73 -7.23 23.58
N ILE A 122 16.66 -8.55 23.52
CA ILE A 122 15.87 -9.40 24.41
C ILE A 122 16.53 -9.54 25.81
N GLN A 123 17.85 -9.39 25.94
CA GLN A 123 18.54 -9.56 27.23
C GLN A 123 18.36 -8.37 28.19
N GLN A 124 17.85 -7.23 27.71
CA GLN A 124 17.65 -6.01 28.52
C GLN A 124 16.28 -5.93 29.22
N LEU A 125 15.38 -6.91 29.00
CA LEU A 125 13.99 -6.86 29.50
C LEU A 125 13.71 -7.73 30.73
N LEU A 126 14.71 -8.38 31.31
CA LEU A 126 14.55 -9.15 32.54
C LEU A 126 15.33 -8.48 33.68
N PRO A 127 14.65 -7.88 34.69
CA PRO A 127 15.31 -7.56 35.95
C PRO A 127 15.64 -8.87 36.70
N GLU A 128 16.76 -8.87 37.44
CA GLU A 128 17.09 -9.92 38.42
C GLU A 128 16.03 -10.03 39.52
#